data_AF-A0A949I6R4-F1
#
_entry.id   AF-A0A949I6R4-F1
#
_cell.length_a   1.000
_cell.length_b   1.000
_cell.length_c   1.000
_cell.angle_alpha   90.00
_cell.angle_beta   90.00
_cell.angle_gamma   90.00
#
_symmetry.space_group_name_H-M   'P 1'
#
loop_
_entity.id
_entity.type
_entity.pdbx_description
1 polymer ?
#
loop_
_entity_poly.entity_id
_entity_poly.type
_entity_poly.pdbx_seq_one_letter_code
_entity_poly.pdbx_strand_id
1 'polypeptide(L)' 'MENLQITRVMKVGSSLAIVIPVNILRALKIERGDQMTFGVYADDVICIRKIQQEDLLKLKPQNIQSQEYF' A
#
# COMPACT_ATOMS: atom_id res chain seq x y z
N MET A 1 -2.20 -25.01 2.88
CA MET A 1 -1.98 -23.77 3.66
C MET A 1 -3.33 -23.12 3.80
N GLU A 2 -3.83 -22.96 5.02
CA GLU A 2 -5.10 -22.24 5.24
C GLU A 2 -4.89 -20.74 5.04
N ASN A 3 -5.77 -20.11 4.26
CA ASN A 3 -5.77 -18.66 4.10
C ASN A 3 -6.14 -18.04 5.45
N LEU A 4 -5.25 -17.21 5.99
CA LEU A 4 -5.46 -16.50 7.25
C LEU A 4 -6.63 -15.51 7.08
N GLN A 5 -7.85 -15.93 7.41
CA GLN A 5 -9.06 -15.12 7.30
C GLN A 5 -9.24 -14.22 8.52
N ILE A 6 -8.52 -13.11 8.62
CA ILE A 6 -8.85 -12.13 9.65
C ILE A 6 -8.58 -10.72 9.14
N THR A 7 -9.65 -10.03 8.77
CA THR A 7 -9.62 -8.58 8.56
C THR A 7 -10.99 -8.02 8.88
N ARG A 8 -11.11 -7.38 10.04
CA ARG A 8 -12.30 -6.61 10.40
C ARG A 8 -12.32 -5.33 9.56
N VAL A 9 -13.45 -5.03 8.93
CA VAL A 9 -13.69 -3.71 8.34
C VAL A 9 -14.28 -2.80 9.42
N MET A 10 -13.75 -1.60 9.56
CA MET A 10 -14.24 -0.59 10.50
C MET A 10 -14.21 0.80 9.89
N LYS A 11 -15.02 1.72 10.43
CA LYS A 11 -15.02 3.12 10.03
C LYS A 11 -14.01 3.90 10.88
N VAL A 12 -13.19 4.71 10.24
CA VAL A 12 -12.21 5.63 10.88
C VAL A 12 -12.46 7.02 10.32
N GLY A 13 -13.06 7.90 11.11
CA GLY A 13 -13.53 9.21 10.64
C GLY A 13 -14.58 9.06 9.54
N SER A 14 -14.29 9.58 8.34
CA SER A 14 -15.12 9.44 7.14
C SER A 14 -14.73 8.26 6.25
N SER A 15 -13.66 7.53 6.58
CA SER A 15 -13.09 6.48 5.73
C SER A 15 -13.40 5.07 6.25
N LEU A 16 -13.42 4.09 5.34
CA LEU A 16 -13.38 2.67 5.69
C LEU A 16 -11.93 2.20 5.83
N ALA A 17 -11.68 1.41 6.86
CA ALA A 17 -10.37 0.86 7.17
C ALA A 17 -10.46 -0.65 7.35
N ILE A 18 -9.41 -1.34 6.93
CA ILE A 18 -9.24 -2.77 7.11
C ILE A 18 -8.19 -2.99 8.21
N VAL A 19 -8.55 -3.74 9.25
CA VAL A 19 -7.65 -4.01 10.38
C VAL A 19 -6.76 -5.20 10.07
N ILE A 20 -5.49 -4.95 9.79
CA ILE A 20 -4.49 -5.99 9.55
C ILE A 20 -3.85 -6.41 10.88
N PRO A 21 -3.85 -7.71 11.22
CA PRO A 21 -3.16 -8.24 12.39
C PRO A 21 -1.66 -7.85 12.46
N VAL A 22 -1.20 -7.52 13.67
CA VAL A 22 0.18 -7.02 13.89
C VAL A 22 1.27 -8.00 13.47
N ASN A 23 1.01 -9.31 13.57
CA ASN A 23 1.93 -10.36 13.11
C ASN A 23 2.12 -10.35 11.59
N ILE A 24 1.05 -10.09 10.81
CA ILE A 24 1.14 -9.94 9.36
C ILE A 24 1.95 -8.70 9.01
N LEU A 25 1.68 -7.57 9.67
CA LEU A 25 2.43 -6.33 9.46
C LEU A 25 3.93 -6.53 9.74
N ARG A 26 4.28 -7.22 10.84
CA ARG A 26 5.67 -7.55 11.18
C ARG A 26 6.32 -8.47 10.16
N ALA A 27 5.62 -9.53 9.72
CA ALA A 27 6.13 -10.45 8.71
C ALA A 27 6.41 -9.75 7.38
N LEU A 28 5.60 -8.74 7.03
CA LEU A 28 5.74 -7.95 5.81
C LEU A 28 6.62 -6.70 5.98
N LYS A 29 7.19 -6.45 7.17
CA LYS A 29 7.98 -5.25 7.49
C LYS A 29 7.24 -3.95 7.14
N ILE A 30 5.96 -3.90 7.50
CA ILE A 30 5.08 -2.74 7.34
C ILE A 30 5.01 -1.99 8.68
N GLU A 31 5.28 -0.69 8.62
CA GLU A 31 5.27 0.23 9.75
C GLU A 31 4.23 1.33 9.56
N ARG A 32 3.91 2.04 10.65
CA ARG A 32 2.99 3.18 10.57
C ARG A 32 3.63 4.29 9.74
N GLY A 33 2.89 4.84 8.78
CA GLY A 33 3.38 5.88 7.87
C GLY A 33 3.91 5.33 6.54
N ASP A 34 4.05 4.01 6.39
CA ASP A 34 4.34 3.40 5.10
C ASP A 34 3.23 3.70 4.08
N GLN A 35 3.65 3.95 2.84
CA GLN A 35 2.74 4.09 1.72
C GLN A 35 2.43 2.71 1.14
N MET A 36 1.14 2.48 0.90
CA MET A 36 0.62 1.23 0.35
C MET A 36 -0.10 1.53 -0.96
N THR A 37 0.02 0.64 -1.93
CA THR A 37 -0.82 0.60 -3.12
C THR A 37 -1.80 -0.55 -2.99
N PHE A 38 -2.99 -0.40 -3.58
CA PHE A 38 -3.96 -1.48 -3.65
C PHE A 38 -4.52 -1.58 -5.07
N GLY A 39 -4.90 -2.79 -5.45
CA GLY A 39 -5.58 -3.08 -6.71
C GLY A 39 -6.62 -4.16 -6.50
N VAL A 40 -7.66 -4.13 -7.31
CA VAL A 40 -8.69 -5.17 -7.35
C VAL A 40 -8.25 -6.20 -8.40
N TYR A 41 -8.02 -7.43 -7.95
CA TYR A 41 -7.72 -8.59 -8.78
C TYR A 41 -8.97 -9.48 -8.78
N ALA A 42 -9.45 -9.90 -9.95
CA ALA A 42 -10.77 -10.53 -10.08
C ALA A 42 -11.90 -9.66 -9.45
N ASP A 43 -13.13 -10.16 -9.42
CA ASP A 43 -14.27 -9.37 -8.96
C ASP A 43 -14.32 -9.20 -7.42
N ASP A 44 -13.52 -9.95 -6.66
CA ASP A 44 -13.66 -10.07 -5.21
C ASP A 44 -12.35 -10.08 -4.40
N VAL A 45 -11.18 -9.92 -5.04
CA VAL A 45 -9.89 -9.92 -4.33
C VAL A 45 -9.24 -8.54 -4.33
N ILE A 46 -9.03 -7.96 -3.15
CA ILE A 46 -8.22 -6.74 -2.99
C ILE A 46 -6.79 -7.16 -2.63
N CYS A 47 -5.84 -6.83 -3.51
CA CYS A 47 -4.43 -6.99 -3.25
C CYS A 47 -3.85 -5.68 -2.73
N ILE A 48 -3.10 -5.74 -1.63
CA ILE A 48 -2.45 -4.59 -1.01
C ILE A 48 -0.94 -4.86 -0.97
N ARG A 49 -0.13 -3.90 -1.44
CA ARG A 49 1.33 -4.02 -1.50
C ARG A 49 1.98 -2.75 -0.94
N LYS A 50 3.07 -2.91 -0.19
CA LYS A 50 3.92 -1.78 0.21
C LYS A 50 4.60 -1.18 -1.02
N ILE A 51 4.55 0.14 -1.15
CA ILE A 51 5.25 0.84 -2.23
C ILE A 51 6.74 0.84 -1.89
N GLN A 52 7.55 0.32 -2.80
CA GLN A 52 9.01 0.41 -2.68
C GLN A 52 9.49 1.74 -3.25
N GLN A 53 10.62 2.25 -2.77
CA GLN A 53 11.19 3.49 -3.26
C GLN A 53 11.49 3.45 -4.77
N GLU A 54 11.85 2.28 -5.28
CA GLU A 54 12.04 2.03 -6.72
C GLU A 54 10.76 2.24 -7.53
N ASP A 55 9.61 1.88 -6.97
CA ASP A 55 8.30 2.09 -7.63
C ASP A 55 7.93 3.58 -7.67
N LEU A 56 8.28 4.35 -6.62
CA LEU A 56 8.09 5.81 -6.61
C LEU A 56 8.92 6.52 -7.67
N LEU A 57 10.15 6.05 -7.93
CA LEU A 57 11.00 6.62 -8.97
C LEU A 57 10.42 6.42 -10.38
N LYS A 58 9.73 5.29 -10.62
CA LYS A 58 9.03 5.02 -11.88
C LYS A 58 7.80 5.89 -12.08
N LEU A 59 7.22 6.44 -11.00
CA LEU A 59 6.10 7.37 -11.05
C LEU A 59 6.53 8.83 -11.30
N LYS A 60 7.84 9.13 -11.33
CA LYS A 60 8.30 10.46 -11.70
C LYS A 60 7.93 10.75 -13.16
N PRO A 61 7.28 11.89 -13.46
CA PRO A 61 7.02 12.27 -14.84
C PRO A 61 8.33 12.41 -15.59
N GLN A 62 8.45 11.73 -16.73
CA GLN A 62 9.68 11.69 -17.55
C GLN A 62 10.05 13.03 -18.21
N ASN A 63 9.25 14.09 -18.00
CA ASN A 63 9.36 15.38 -18.69
C ASN A 63 9.81 16.56 -17.83
N ILE A 64 10.30 16.36 -16.61
CA ILE A 64 11.01 17.44 -15.90
C ILE A 64 12.51 17.24 -16.16
N GLN A 65 12.96 17.69 -17.33
CA GLN A 65 14.37 18.05 -17.50
C GLN A 65 14.65 19.11 -16.44
N SER A 66 15.56 18.81 -15.52
CA SER A 66 16.10 19.78 -14.57
C SER A 66 16.71 20.91 -15.41
N GLN A 67 15.98 22.00 -15.63
CA GLN A 67 16.61 23.26 -15.95
C GLN A 67 17.31 23.69 -14.68
N GLU A 68 18.61 23.43 -14.62
CA GLU A 68 19.52 24.06 -13.68
C GLU A 68 19.39 25.57 -13.90
N TYR A 69 18.64 26.23 -13.02
CA TYR A 69 18.72 27.68 -12.90
C TYR A 69 20.03 27.98 -12.14
N PHE A 70 21.02 28.45 -12.91
CA PHE A 70 22.23 29.10 -12.41
C PHE A 70 21.88 30.33 -11.57
#